data_AF-A0A950LKX9-F1
#
_entry.id   AF-A0A950LKX9-F1
#
_cell.length_a   1.000
_cell.length_b   1.000
_cell.length_c   1.000
_cell.angle_alpha   90.00
_cell.angle_beta   90.00
_cell.angle_gamma   90.00
#
_symmetry.space_group_name_H-M   'P 1'
#
loop_
_entity.id
_entity.type
_entity.pdbx_description
1 polymer ?
#
loop_
_entity_poly.entity_id
_entity_poly.type
_entity_poly.pdbx_seq_one_letter_code
_entity_poly.pdbx_strand_id
1 'polypeptide(L)'
;MLPPRETDQYGFYPEDYVAKGAITLSPKALAVAKQFVVDLGKYDPKARWIAAFQWRTARTMRWSADSETFDEGPGIDLSGFRYDQVPPDAVEIIDGVPVIFILPPEVVAAAKTKTIVEAPTNSGRASFALE
;
A
#
# COMPACT_ATOMS: atom_id res chain seq x y z
N MET A 1 -2.27 -32.16 6.89
CA MET A 1 -2.40 -30.85 7.56
C MET A 1 -1.21 -30.03 7.09
N LEU A 2 -1.43 -28.96 6.33
CA LEU A 2 -0.34 -28.05 5.99
C LEU A 2 0.06 -27.27 7.27
N PRO A 3 1.34 -26.96 7.47
CA PRO A 3 1.75 -26.12 8.59
C PRO A 3 1.01 -24.77 8.54
N PRO A 4 0.74 -24.16 9.71
CA PRO A 4 0.19 -22.81 9.75
C PRO A 4 1.12 -21.88 8.96
N ARG A 5 0.52 -21.04 8.11
CA ARG A 5 1.28 -20.05 7.35
C ARG A 5 1.86 -19.03 8.33
N GLU A 6 3.14 -18.74 8.21
CA GLU A 6 3.79 -17.71 9.01
C GLU A 6 3.59 -16.34 8.34
N THR A 7 3.16 -15.36 9.14
CA THR A 7 3.10 -13.96 8.72
C THR A 7 4.34 -13.21 9.20
N ASP A 8 4.64 -12.10 8.56
CA ASP A 8 5.59 -11.13 9.09
C ASP A 8 5.05 -10.42 10.34
N GLN A 9 5.85 -9.47 10.88
CA GLN A 9 5.47 -8.66 12.04
C GLN A 9 4.24 -7.75 11.82
N TYR A 10 3.79 -7.59 10.57
CA TYR A 10 2.64 -6.78 10.18
C TYR A 10 1.42 -7.63 9.79
N GLY A 11 1.55 -8.96 9.83
CA GLY A 11 0.47 -9.89 9.49
C GLY A 11 0.36 -10.21 8.00
N PHE A 12 1.38 -9.89 7.18
CA PHE A 12 1.40 -10.23 5.75
C PHE A 12 2.05 -11.58 5.52
N TYR A 13 1.51 -12.32 4.55
CA TYR A 13 2.14 -13.52 4.04
C TYR A 13 3.18 -13.15 2.97
N PRO A 14 4.22 -13.98 2.78
CA PRO A 14 5.18 -13.77 1.69
C PRO A 14 4.52 -13.61 0.32
N GLU A 15 3.44 -14.35 0.05
CA GLU A 15 2.68 -14.26 -1.21
C GLU A 15 1.89 -12.95 -1.40
N ASP A 16 1.71 -12.13 -0.36
CA ASP A 16 1.04 -10.83 -0.47
C ASP A 16 1.96 -9.78 -1.10
N TYR A 17 3.28 -9.99 -1.08
CA TYR A 17 4.24 -9.07 -1.71
C TYR A 17 4.29 -9.33 -3.21
N VAL A 18 3.81 -8.35 -3.97
CA VAL A 18 3.74 -8.50 -5.41
C VAL A 18 5.13 -8.36 -6.03
N ALA A 19 5.45 -9.22 -6.99
CA ALA A 19 6.72 -9.21 -7.70
C ALA A 19 6.95 -7.89 -8.47
N LYS A 20 8.21 -7.47 -8.54
CA LYS A 20 8.62 -6.22 -9.22
C LYS A 20 8.11 -6.15 -10.65
N GLY A 21 7.57 -4.98 -11.04
CA GLY A 21 7.08 -4.73 -12.39
C GLY A 21 5.75 -5.41 -12.74
N ALA A 22 5.10 -6.10 -11.80
CA ALA A 22 3.78 -6.70 -12.03
C ALA A 22 2.62 -5.72 -11.84
N ILE A 23 2.85 -4.62 -11.10
CA ILE A 23 1.88 -3.54 -10.86
C ILE A 23 2.45 -2.24 -11.43
N THR A 24 1.61 -1.44 -12.07
CA THR A 24 1.95 -0.08 -12.50
C THR A 24 1.21 0.96 -11.67
N LEU A 25 1.72 2.19 -11.64
CA LEU A 25 1.06 3.32 -10.97
C LEU A 25 0.55 4.30 -12.01
N SER A 26 -0.63 4.87 -11.78
CA SER A 26 -1.05 6.08 -12.48
C SER A 26 -0.06 7.22 -12.19
N PRO A 27 0.08 8.21 -13.10
CA PRO A 27 0.95 9.37 -12.85
C PRO A 27 0.63 10.11 -11.55
N LYS A 28 -0.66 10.18 -11.18
CA LYS A 28 -1.09 10.86 -9.97
C LYS A 28 -0.83 10.00 -8.72
N ALA A 29 -0.93 8.67 -8.80
CA ALA A 29 -0.64 7.78 -7.67
C ALA A 29 0.84 7.79 -7.34
N LEU A 30 1.68 7.80 -8.38
CA LEU A 30 3.12 7.99 -8.27
C LEU A 30 3.48 9.35 -7.65
N ALA A 31 2.81 10.44 -8.07
CA ALA A 31 3.04 11.76 -7.49
C ALA A 31 2.69 11.80 -6.00
N VAL A 32 1.59 11.17 -5.58
CA VAL A 32 1.22 11.06 -4.16
C VAL A 32 2.24 10.23 -3.38
N ALA A 33 2.68 9.08 -3.91
CA ALA A 33 3.71 8.25 -3.28
C ALA A 33 5.03 9.01 -3.11
N LYS A 34 5.45 9.77 -4.12
CA LYS A 34 6.66 10.60 -4.08
C LYS A 34 6.60 11.63 -2.96
N GLN A 35 5.49 12.38 -2.90
CA GLN A 35 5.30 13.39 -1.86
C GLN A 35 5.25 12.75 -0.47
N PHE A 36 4.58 11.61 -0.35
CA PHE A 36 4.48 10.88 0.91
C PHE A 36 5.85 10.42 1.44
N VAL A 37 6.72 9.85 0.60
CA VAL A 37 8.09 9.46 0.99
C VAL A 37 8.92 10.68 1.39
N VAL A 38 8.78 11.81 0.68
CA VAL A 38 9.44 13.07 1.05
C VAL A 38 9.00 13.53 2.44
N ASP A 39 7.70 13.45 2.75
CA ASP A 39 7.17 13.86 4.05
C ASP A 39 7.58 12.93 5.18
N LEU A 40 7.63 11.62 4.95
CA LEU A 40 8.20 10.66 5.90
C LEU A 40 9.70 10.94 6.16
N GLY A 41 10.44 11.27 5.10
CA GLY A 41 11.86 11.64 5.20
C GLY A 41 12.10 12.90 6.05
N LYS A 42 11.15 13.83 6.13
CA LYS A 42 11.24 14.98 7.04
C LYS A 42 11.08 14.57 8.51
N TYR A 43 10.31 13.51 8.77
CA TYR A 43 10.08 13.00 10.13
C TYR A 43 11.27 12.19 10.64
N ASP A 44 11.81 11.29 9.82
CA ASP A 44 13.01 10.52 10.12
C ASP A 44 13.89 10.40 8.88
N PRO A 45 14.88 11.30 8.69
CA PRO A 45 15.74 11.30 7.52
C PRO A 45 16.67 10.08 7.40
N LYS A 46 16.86 9.33 8.49
CA LYS A 46 17.76 8.16 8.52
C LYS A 46 17.01 6.88 8.19
N ALA A 47 15.72 6.82 8.48
CA ALA A 47 14.84 5.76 8.01
C ALA A 47 14.74 5.88 6.49
N ARG A 48 15.37 4.94 5.78
CA ARG A 48 15.18 4.79 4.34
C ARG A 48 13.71 4.37 4.13
N TRP A 49 12.85 5.32 3.83
CA TRP A 49 11.41 5.10 3.69
C TRP A 49 11.06 4.52 2.32
N ILE A 50 9.98 3.74 2.31
CA ILE A 50 9.36 3.09 1.15
C ILE A 50 7.87 3.40 1.19
N ALA A 51 7.30 3.79 0.05
CA ALA A 51 5.86 3.88 -0.12
C ALA A 51 5.28 2.48 -0.35
N ALA A 52 4.32 2.08 0.47
CA ALA A 52 3.61 0.81 0.31
C ALA A 52 2.16 1.05 -0.09
N PHE A 53 1.74 0.45 -1.20
CA PHE A 53 0.34 0.35 -1.58
C PHE A 53 -0.19 -0.98 -1.06
N GLN A 54 -1.06 -0.90 -0.06
CA GLN A 54 -1.49 -2.06 0.70
C GLN A 54 -3.00 -2.27 0.61
N TRP A 55 -3.42 -3.49 0.25
CA TRP A 55 -4.82 -3.90 0.29
C TRP A 55 -5.35 -4.00 1.73
N ARG A 56 -6.56 -3.50 1.93
CA ARG A 56 -7.35 -3.64 3.15
C ARG A 56 -8.72 -4.18 2.80
N THR A 57 -9.16 -5.21 3.52
CA THR A 57 -10.50 -5.81 3.36
C THR A 57 -11.60 -4.94 3.91
N ALA A 58 -11.29 -4.11 4.92
CA ALA A 58 -12.18 -3.11 5.48
C ALA A 58 -11.34 -1.88 5.88
N ARG A 59 -11.88 -0.70 5.61
CA ARG A 59 -11.22 0.57 5.92
C ARG A 59 -12.18 1.40 6.74
N THR A 60 -11.97 1.40 8.05
CA THR A 60 -12.79 2.16 8.97
C THR A 60 -12.21 3.54 9.20
N MET A 61 -13.07 4.55 9.20
CA MET A 61 -12.66 5.93 9.43
C MET A 61 -13.57 6.62 10.43
N ARG A 62 -12.96 7.54 11.18
CA ARG A 62 -13.63 8.45 12.08
C ARG A 62 -13.04 9.85 11.91
N TRP A 63 -13.89 10.87 11.75
CA TRP A 63 -13.47 12.26 11.50
C TRP A 63 -12.88 12.94 12.74
N SER A 64 -13.43 12.64 13.92
CA SER A 64 -13.03 13.23 15.19
C SER A 64 -13.22 12.23 16.33
N ALA A 65 -12.81 12.57 17.56
CA ALA A 65 -12.99 11.67 18.70
C ALA A 65 -14.47 11.32 18.98
N ASP A 66 -15.38 12.18 18.54
CA ASP A 66 -16.81 12.12 18.89
C ASP A 66 -17.69 11.73 17.70
N SER A 67 -17.12 11.53 16.51
CA SER A 67 -17.87 11.13 15.31
C SER A 67 -18.13 9.62 15.28
N GLU A 68 -19.21 9.20 14.61
CA GLU A 68 -19.39 7.78 14.31
C GLU A 68 -18.29 7.27 13.38
N THR A 69 -17.86 6.03 13.62
CA THR A 69 -17.00 5.30 12.70
C THR A 69 -17.84 4.80 11.54
N PHE A 70 -17.39 5.04 10.31
CA PHE A 70 -18.00 4.47 9.11
C PHE A 70 -16.99 3.59 8.38
N ASP A 71 -17.51 2.61 7.64
CA ASP A 71 -16.71 1.72 6.79
C ASP A 71 -16.69 2.26 5.35
N GLU A 72 -15.50 2.43 4.81
CA GLU A 72 -15.25 2.80 3.41
C GLU A 72 -15.12 1.57 2.50
N GLY A 73 -15.26 0.37 3.08
CA GLY A 73 -15.13 -0.89 2.37
C GLY A 73 -13.68 -1.22 2.00
N PRO A 74 -13.49 -2.26 1.18
CA PRO A 74 -12.16 -2.67 0.75
C PRO A 74 -11.49 -1.63 -0.15
N GLY A 75 -10.17 -1.63 -0.15
CA GLY A 75 -9.39 -0.77 -1.05
C GLY A 75 -7.91 -0.78 -0.74
N ILE A 76 -7.17 0.12 -1.38
CA ILE A 76 -5.74 0.25 -1.22
C ILE A 76 -5.41 1.53 -0.46
N ASP A 77 -4.65 1.38 0.62
CA ASP A 77 -4.11 2.47 1.42
C ASP A 77 -2.63 2.69 1.10
N LEU A 78 -2.18 3.92 1.28
CA LEU A 78 -0.77 4.28 1.22
C LEU A 78 -0.18 4.27 2.63
N SER A 79 0.86 3.46 2.83
CA SER A 79 1.56 3.27 4.10
C SER A 79 3.06 3.47 3.94
N GLY A 80 3.76 3.78 5.03
CA GLY A 80 5.21 3.96 5.05
C GLY A 80 5.91 2.80 5.73
N PHE A 81 6.89 2.19 5.05
CA PHE A 81 7.73 1.13 5.61
C PHE A 81 9.21 1.53 5.53
N ARG A 82 10.03 0.96 6.41
CA ARG A 82 11.49 1.06 6.31
C ARG A 82 12.05 -0.10 5.47
N TYR A 83 13.18 0.12 4.82
CA TYR A 83 13.85 -0.91 4.00
C TYR A 83 14.18 -2.21 4.75
N ASP A 84 14.43 -2.14 6.05
CA ASP A 84 14.75 -3.30 6.91
C ASP A 84 13.50 -4.04 7.41
N GLN A 85 12.31 -3.52 7.13
CA GLN A 85 11.03 -4.07 7.59
C GLN A 85 10.33 -4.94 6.53
N VAL A 86 10.86 -4.99 5.31
CA VAL A 86 10.20 -5.60 4.15
C VAL A 86 11.18 -6.49 3.38
N PRO A 87 10.70 -7.50 2.65
CA PRO A 87 11.56 -8.33 1.81
C PRO A 87 12.32 -7.48 0.76
N PRO A 88 13.66 -7.59 0.64
CA PRO A 88 14.43 -6.77 -0.30
C PRO A 88 14.05 -6.96 -1.79
N ASP A 89 13.52 -8.14 -2.12
CA ASP A 89 13.03 -8.51 -3.44
C ASP A 89 11.62 -7.99 -3.74
N ALA A 90 10.88 -7.49 -2.74
CA ALA A 90 9.61 -6.80 -2.95
C ALA A 90 9.81 -5.33 -3.38
N VAL A 91 10.92 -4.70 -2.99
CA VAL A 91 11.14 -3.27 -3.22
C VAL A 91 11.56 -2.97 -4.65
N GLU A 92 10.79 -2.14 -5.34
CA GLU A 92 11.13 -1.61 -6.66
C GLU A 92 11.26 -0.08 -6.67
N ILE A 93 11.98 0.44 -7.66
CA ILE A 93 12.19 1.88 -7.84
C ILE A 93 11.40 2.32 -9.08
N ILE A 94 10.38 3.15 -8.87
CA ILE A 94 9.53 3.70 -9.94
C ILE A 94 9.74 5.20 -9.97
N ASP A 95 10.32 5.73 -11.06
CA ASP A 95 10.66 7.16 -11.22
C ASP A 95 11.41 7.75 -10.00
N GLY A 96 12.37 6.98 -9.48
CA GLY A 96 13.18 7.38 -8.32
C GLY A 96 12.49 7.26 -6.96
N VAL A 97 11.24 6.76 -6.91
CA VAL A 97 10.51 6.51 -5.67
C VAL A 97 10.60 5.03 -5.30
N PRO A 98 11.05 4.68 -4.08
CA PRO A 98 10.99 3.30 -3.61
C PRO A 98 9.55 2.90 -3.24
N VAL A 99 9.07 1.84 -3.86
CA VAL A 99 7.69 1.36 -3.75
C VAL A 99 7.65 -0.14 -3.45
N ILE A 100 6.64 -0.56 -2.69
CA ILE A 100 6.19 -1.96 -2.60
C ILE A 100 4.68 -2.05 -2.78
N PHE A 101 4.23 -3.23 -3.21
CA PHE A 101 2.83 -3.57 -3.36
C PHE A 101 2.53 -4.78 -2.47
N ILE A 102 1.59 -4.61 -1.53
CA ILE A 102 1.17 -5.65 -0.60
C ILE A 102 -0.29 -5.95 -0.89
N LEU A 103 -0.53 -6.85 -1.84
CA LEU A 103 -1.84 -7.16 -2.40
C LEU A 103 -2.02 -8.69 -2.43
N PRO A 104 -3.08 -9.24 -1.82
CA PRO A 104 -3.34 -10.67 -1.88
C PRO A 104 -3.39 -11.18 -3.33
N PRO A 105 -2.89 -12.41 -3.61
CA PRO A 105 -2.85 -12.96 -4.96
C PRO A 105 -4.18 -12.93 -5.69
N GLU A 106 -5.30 -13.15 -4.98
CA GLU A 106 -6.65 -13.11 -5.54
C GLU A 106 -7.07 -11.72 -6.01
N VAL A 107 -6.61 -10.66 -5.32
CA VAL A 107 -6.88 -9.26 -5.71
C VAL A 107 -6.13 -8.93 -6.99
N VAL A 108 -4.85 -9.34 -7.06
CA VAL A 108 -4.01 -9.16 -8.25
C VAL A 108 -4.54 -9.96 -9.45
N ALA A 109 -5.05 -11.17 -9.21
CA ALA A 109 -5.62 -12.03 -10.26
C ALA A 109 -6.95 -11.50 -10.81
N ALA A 110 -7.74 -10.81 -9.98
CA ALA A 110 -9.02 -10.23 -10.38
C ALA A 110 -8.88 -8.91 -11.18
N ALA A 111 -7.73 -8.24 -11.08
CA ALA A 111 -7.47 -6.97 -11.77
C ALA A 111 -7.30 -7.15 -13.28
N LYS A 112 -7.84 -6.22 -14.06
CA LYS A 112 -7.80 -6.26 -15.53
C LYS A 112 -6.49 -5.71 -16.07
N THR A 113 -5.99 -4.62 -15.50
CA THR A 113 -4.84 -3.87 -16.00
C THR A 113 -3.64 -3.91 -15.05
N LYS A 114 -3.87 -4.24 -13.78
CA LYS A 114 -2.88 -4.21 -12.70
C LYS A 114 -2.26 -2.83 -12.51
N THR A 115 -3.07 -1.79 -12.72
CA THR A 115 -2.69 -0.40 -12.51
C THR A 115 -3.33 0.10 -11.23
N ILE A 116 -2.54 0.68 -10.33
CA ILE A 116 -3.08 1.39 -9.18
C ILE A 116 -3.41 2.82 -9.58
N VAL A 117 -4.67 3.20 -9.38
CA VAL A 117 -5.24 4.51 -9.66
C VAL A 117 -5.87 5.11 -8.41
N GLU A 118 -6.19 6.40 -8.45
CA GLU A 118 -6.91 7.06 -7.36
C GLU A 118 -8.35 6.57 -7.32
N ALA A 119 -8.81 6.25 -6.11
CA ALA A 119 -10.19 5.93 -5.84
C ALA A 119 -10.83 7.06 -5.01
N PRO A 120 -12.02 7.54 -5.38
CA PRO A 120 -12.76 8.49 -4.56
C PRO A 120 -13.12 7.85 -3.21
N THR A 121 -13.04 8.64 -2.14
CA THR A 121 -13.53 8.27 -0.80
C THR A 121 -14.47 9.34 -0.27
N ASN A 122 -15.39 8.91 0.59
CA ASN A 122 -16.27 9.84 1.30
C ASN A 122 -15.51 10.67 2.34
N SER A 123 -14.36 10.17 2.81
CA SER A 123 -13.48 10.88 3.74
C SER A 123 -12.60 11.97 3.12
N GLY A 124 -12.44 11.99 1.79
CA GLY A 124 -11.46 12.85 1.12
C GLY A 124 -10.00 12.43 1.36
N ARG A 125 -9.76 11.26 1.98
CA ARG A 125 -8.41 10.68 2.05
C ARG A 125 -7.92 10.26 0.69
N ALA A 126 -6.60 10.36 0.50
CA ALA A 126 -5.95 9.63 -0.58
C ALA A 126 -6.26 8.14 -0.43
N SER A 127 -6.86 7.57 -1.46
CA SER A 127 -7.30 6.19 -1.54
C SER A 127 -7.08 5.71 -2.95
N PHE A 128 -6.87 4.41 -3.08
CA PHE A 128 -6.48 3.82 -4.35
C PHE A 128 -7.28 2.55 -4.64
N ALA A 129 -7.35 2.22 -5.92
CA ALA A 129 -7.93 0.99 -6.42
C ALA A 129 -6.97 0.33 -7.41
N LEU A 130 -7.10 -0.98 -7.56
CA LEU A 130 -6.41 -1.75 -8.59
C LEU A 130 -7.39 -2.02 -9.74
N GLU A 131 -7.08 -1.51 -10.93
CA GLU A 131 -7.89 -1.70 -12.15
C GLU A 131 -7.51 -2.92 -12.94
#